data_AF-A0A1B8YCC6-F1
#
_entry.id   AF-A0A1B8YCC6-F1
#
_cell.length_a   1.000
_cell.length_b   1.000
_cell.length_c   1.000
_cell.angle_alpha   90.00
_cell.angle_beta   90.00
_cell.angle_gamma   90.00
#
_symmetry.space_group_name_H-M   'P 1'
#
loop_
_entity.id
_entity.type
_entity.pdbx_description
1 polymer ?
#
loop_
_entity_poly.entity_id
_entity_poly.type
_entity_poly.pdbx_seq_one_letter_code
_entity_poly.pdbx_strand_id
1 'polypeptide(L)'
;MKILQVHERFKNWRNIIVFISCILLMACSKYIDIYRPIDISKSGQSVKIDFEISKEGNYQFVLLFETGDGHDEMARRFKLFGRVNKDGVITPVSLHIIKDGKIFFDKKINAVGSEGGRVFNYEERRINTAVREIKTFSLPPGRYSVVVTTLEDVPAFNGIESFVEFNHYDPKI
;
A
#
# COMPACT_ATOMS: atom_id res chain seq x y z
N MET A 1 37.91 -48.74 -11.44
CA MET A 1 36.79 -47.94 -11.99
C MET A 1 35.70 -47.60 -10.93
N LYS A 2 36.04 -47.45 -9.63
CA LYS A 2 35.06 -47.11 -8.56
C LYS A 2 35.23 -45.69 -7.97
N ILE A 3 36.40 -45.08 -8.12
CA ILE A 3 36.74 -43.78 -7.52
C ILE A 3 36.13 -42.61 -8.31
N LEU A 4 36.07 -42.72 -9.64
CA LEU A 4 35.50 -41.70 -10.53
C LEU A 4 33.98 -41.50 -10.31
N GLN A 5 33.23 -42.58 -10.10
CA GLN A 5 31.77 -42.52 -9.86
C GLN A 5 31.39 -41.79 -8.55
N VAL A 6 32.23 -41.86 -7.52
CA VAL A 6 31.97 -41.18 -6.24
C VAL A 6 32.18 -39.67 -6.38
N HIS A 7 33.17 -39.26 -7.18
CA HIS A 7 33.50 -37.84 -7.37
C HIS A 7 32.43 -37.10 -8.19
N GLU A 8 31.87 -37.73 -9.22
CA GLU A 8 30.75 -37.16 -9.98
C GLU A 8 29.47 -37.04 -9.14
N ARG A 9 29.18 -38.04 -8.31
CA ARG A 9 28.04 -38.00 -7.37
C ARG A 9 28.16 -36.85 -6.37
N PHE A 10 29.34 -36.63 -5.80
CA PHE A 10 29.59 -35.52 -4.87
C PHE A 10 29.51 -34.15 -5.56
N LYS A 11 30.02 -34.02 -6.79
CA LYS A 11 29.92 -32.78 -7.58
C LYS A 11 28.47 -32.42 -7.92
N ASN A 12 27.66 -33.42 -8.28
CA ASN A 12 26.23 -33.23 -8.54
C ASN A 12 25.45 -32.84 -7.28
N TRP A 13 25.74 -33.46 -6.13
CA TRP A 13 25.12 -33.08 -4.86
C TRP A 13 25.48 -31.66 -4.42
N ARG A 14 26.75 -31.26 -4.58
CA ARG A 14 27.19 -29.90 -4.25
C ARG A 14 26.54 -28.85 -5.17
N ASN A 15 26.35 -29.17 -6.45
CA ASN A 15 25.60 -28.33 -7.40
C ASN A 15 24.09 -28.24 -7.04
N ILE A 16 23.47 -29.33 -6.60
CA ILE A 16 22.07 -29.34 -6.14
C ILE A 16 21.90 -28.47 -4.88
N ILE A 17 22.80 -28.57 -3.90
CA ILE A 17 22.74 -27.75 -2.67
C ILE A 17 22.88 -26.26 -3.00
N VAL A 18 23.78 -25.88 -3.90
CA VAL A 18 23.93 -24.50 -4.36
C VAL A 18 22.66 -24.03 -5.08
N PHE A 19 22.07 -24.86 -5.94
CA PHE A 19 20.81 -24.53 -6.63
C PHE A 19 19.64 -24.33 -5.66
N ILE A 20 19.49 -25.21 -4.65
CA ILE A 20 18.45 -25.10 -3.63
C ILE A 20 18.66 -23.85 -2.76
N SER A 21 19.92 -23.50 -2.44
CA SER A 21 20.23 -22.28 -1.70
C SER A 21 19.88 -21.00 -2.48
N CYS A 22 20.04 -20.99 -3.81
CA CYS A 22 19.63 -19.86 -4.66
C CYS A 22 18.11 -19.70 -4.76
N ILE A 23 17.33 -20.79 -4.68
CA ILE A 23 15.85 -20.72 -4.66
C ILE A 23 15.36 -20.16 -3.33
N LEU A 24 16.00 -20.51 -2.20
CA LEU A 24 15.62 -20.06 -0.86
C LEU A 24 15.94 -18.56 -0.61
N LEU A 25 16.88 -17.97 -1.35
CA LEU A 25 17.26 -16.55 -1.19
C LEU A 25 16.34 -15.55 -1.91
N MET A 26 15.39 -16.00 -2.73
CA MET A 26 14.40 -15.10 -3.37
C MET A 26 13.19 -14.78 -2.49
N ALA A 27 13.08 -15.39 -1.31
CA ALA A 27 12.06 -15.06 -0.32
C ALA A 27 12.50 -13.89 0.60
N CYS A 28 13.10 -12.84 0.03
CA CYS A 28 13.02 -11.53 0.66
C CYS A 28 11.55 -11.10 0.54
N SER A 29 10.75 -11.39 1.56
CA SER A 29 9.35 -10.99 1.64
C SER A 29 9.29 -9.47 1.65
N LYS A 30 9.26 -8.84 0.47
CA LYS A 30 8.94 -7.42 0.35
C LYS A 30 7.55 -7.26 0.96
N TYR A 31 7.45 -6.44 2.00
CA TYR A 31 6.18 -6.12 2.63
C TYR A 31 5.17 -5.68 1.56
N ILE A 32 3.90 -6.07 1.72
CA ILE A 32 2.85 -5.64 0.80
C ILE A 32 2.79 -4.13 0.84
N ASP A 33 2.88 -3.52 -0.34
CA ASP A 33 2.95 -2.09 -0.54
C ASP A 33 2.46 -1.79 -1.97
N ILE A 34 1.17 -1.57 -2.11
CA ILE A 34 0.46 -1.44 -3.39
C ILE A 34 -0.17 -0.06 -3.48
N TYR A 35 0.02 0.60 -4.62
CA TYR A 35 -0.47 1.95 -4.88
C TYR A 35 -1.25 1.98 -6.18
N ARG A 36 -2.32 2.77 -6.20
CA ARG A 36 -3.12 3.01 -7.40
C ARG A 36 -3.50 4.49 -7.46
N PRO A 37 -3.29 5.17 -8.60
CA PRO A 37 -3.68 6.57 -8.75
C PRO A 37 -5.20 6.71 -8.65
N ILE A 38 -5.66 7.82 -8.09
CA ILE A 38 -7.08 8.17 -7.97
C ILE A 38 -7.23 9.70 -8.01
N ASP A 39 -8.27 10.19 -8.68
CA ASP A 39 -8.62 11.62 -8.63
C ASP A 39 -9.55 11.89 -7.44
N ILE A 40 -9.00 12.38 -6.34
CA ILE A 40 -9.78 12.69 -5.11
C ILE A 40 -10.67 13.92 -5.28
N SER A 41 -10.44 14.75 -6.29
CA SER A 41 -11.22 15.97 -6.47
C SER A 41 -12.65 15.73 -6.96
N LYS A 42 -12.94 14.53 -7.47
CA LYS A 42 -14.23 14.16 -8.07
C LYS A 42 -14.87 12.99 -7.35
N SER A 43 -16.19 13.01 -7.27
CA SER A 43 -17.02 11.90 -6.81
C SER A 43 -17.00 10.74 -7.81
N GLY A 44 -17.26 9.53 -7.31
CA GLY A 44 -17.44 8.32 -8.11
C GLY A 44 -16.16 7.73 -8.69
N GLN A 45 -14.98 8.27 -8.35
CA GLN A 45 -13.71 7.69 -8.76
C GLN A 45 -13.46 6.44 -7.94
N SER A 46 -13.16 5.32 -8.62
CA SER A 46 -13.01 4.03 -7.96
C SER A 46 -11.69 3.37 -8.31
N VAL A 47 -11.04 2.78 -7.32
CA VAL A 47 -9.85 1.96 -7.46
C VAL A 47 -10.13 0.56 -6.94
N LYS A 48 -9.69 -0.45 -7.68
CA LYS A 48 -9.73 -1.86 -7.27
C LYS A 48 -8.32 -2.38 -6.98
N ILE A 49 -8.17 -3.12 -5.88
CA ILE A 49 -6.92 -3.80 -5.50
C ILE A 49 -7.26 -5.24 -5.14
N ASP A 50 -6.66 -6.19 -5.85
CA ASP A 50 -6.76 -7.62 -5.56
C ASP A 50 -5.41 -8.11 -5.00
N PHE A 51 -5.43 -8.84 -3.89
CA PHE A 51 -4.22 -9.33 -3.21
C PHE A 51 -4.47 -10.60 -2.38
N GLU A 52 -3.41 -11.28 -1.99
CA GLU A 52 -3.46 -12.44 -1.11
C GLU A 52 -2.57 -12.21 0.11
N ILE A 53 -3.10 -12.51 1.30
CA ILE A 53 -2.37 -12.45 2.56
C ILE A 53 -2.09 -13.89 3.00
N SER A 54 -0.81 -14.21 3.20
CA SER A 54 -0.37 -15.53 3.67
C SER A 54 -0.28 -15.66 5.19
N LYS A 55 -0.11 -14.54 5.90
CA LYS A 55 0.01 -14.49 7.36
C LYS A 55 -0.80 -13.33 7.92
N GLU A 56 -1.47 -13.56 9.05
CA GLU A 56 -2.17 -12.50 9.77
C GLU A 56 -1.22 -11.35 10.12
N GLY A 57 -1.71 -10.12 9.97
CA GLY A 57 -0.93 -8.91 10.23
C GLY A 57 -1.80 -7.67 10.22
N ASN A 58 -1.18 -6.55 10.61
CA ASN A 58 -1.81 -5.24 10.55
C ASN A 58 -1.57 -4.63 9.18
N TYR A 59 -2.64 -4.16 8.55
CA TYR A 59 -2.61 -3.55 7.23
C TYR A 59 -3.44 -2.28 7.21
N GLN A 60 -2.93 -1.28 6.50
CA GLN A 60 -3.54 0.03 6.42
C GLN A 60 -3.95 0.35 4.99
N PHE A 61 -5.14 0.94 4.88
CA PHE A 61 -5.62 1.61 3.68
C PHE A 61 -5.48 3.12 3.88
N VAL A 62 -4.75 3.79 3.01
CA VAL A 62 -4.49 5.23 3.10
C VAL A 62 -4.74 5.94 1.77
N LEU A 63 -4.99 7.24 1.86
CA LEU A 63 -4.85 8.18 0.78
C LEU A 63 -3.48 8.84 0.88
N LEU A 64 -2.77 8.89 -0.25
CA LEU A 64 -1.55 9.67 -0.40
C LEU A 64 -1.83 10.89 -1.25
N PHE A 65 -1.34 12.04 -0.81
CA PHE A 65 -1.45 13.30 -1.54
C PHE A 65 -0.06 13.87 -1.79
N GLU A 66 0.28 14.13 -3.04
CA GLU A 66 1.54 14.80 -3.38
C GLU A 66 1.64 16.16 -2.65
N THR A 67 2.79 16.38 -2.02
CA THR A 67 3.06 17.58 -1.22
C THR A 67 3.51 18.79 -2.05
N GLY A 68 3.80 18.60 -3.34
CA GLY A 68 4.33 19.63 -4.22
C GLY A 68 5.81 19.92 -3.94
N ASP A 69 6.34 20.92 -4.64
CA ASP A 69 7.75 21.31 -4.54
C ASP A 69 7.90 22.64 -3.81
N GLY A 70 8.85 22.68 -2.87
CA GLY A 70 9.17 23.88 -2.12
C GLY A 70 8.31 24.10 -0.87
N HIS A 71 8.87 24.89 0.04
CA HIS A 71 8.33 25.07 1.39
C HIS A 71 6.92 25.69 1.40
N ASP A 72 6.68 26.70 0.57
CA ASP A 72 5.43 27.47 0.60
C ASP A 72 4.25 26.69 -0.01
N GLU A 73 4.48 25.97 -1.10
CA GLU A 73 3.47 25.09 -1.69
C GLU A 73 3.11 23.96 -0.71
N MET A 74 4.13 23.33 -0.14
CA MET A 74 3.97 22.29 0.86
C MET A 74 3.16 22.81 2.06
N ALA A 75 3.50 23.97 2.60
CA ALA A 75 2.77 24.59 3.71
C ALA A 75 1.31 24.92 3.36
N ARG A 76 1.02 25.34 2.13
CA ARG A 76 -0.35 25.55 1.63
C ARG A 76 -1.11 24.22 1.57
N ARG A 77 -0.54 23.18 0.94
CA ARG A 77 -1.18 21.87 0.78
C ARG A 77 -1.43 21.18 2.12
N PHE A 78 -0.51 21.29 3.10
CA PHE A 78 -0.70 20.73 4.44
C PHE A 78 -1.91 21.30 5.20
N LYS A 79 -2.38 22.51 4.88
CA LYS A 79 -3.64 23.03 5.45
C LYS A 79 -4.85 22.23 4.96
N LEU A 80 -4.79 21.71 3.73
CA LEU A 80 -5.83 20.87 3.13
C LEU A 80 -5.77 19.45 3.70
N PHE A 81 -4.56 18.90 3.84
CA PHE A 81 -4.36 17.53 4.32
C PHE A 81 -4.63 17.40 5.82
N GLY A 82 -4.47 18.48 6.57
CA GLY A 82 -4.56 18.43 8.01
C GLY A 82 -3.30 17.82 8.65
N ARG A 83 -3.43 17.43 9.91
CA ARG A 83 -2.42 16.83 10.79
C ARG A 83 -3.11 15.93 11.81
N VAL A 84 -2.34 15.24 12.64
CA VAL A 84 -2.86 14.42 13.76
C VAL A 84 -3.89 15.15 14.64
N ASN A 85 -3.77 16.48 14.80
CA ASN A 85 -4.69 17.30 15.61
C ASN A 85 -5.53 18.30 14.80
N LYS A 86 -5.57 18.18 13.47
CA LYS A 86 -6.32 19.06 12.58
C LYS A 86 -6.87 18.26 11.41
N ASP A 87 -8.18 18.17 11.29
CA ASP A 87 -8.82 17.30 10.29
C ASP A 87 -8.51 17.70 8.83
N GLY A 88 -8.21 18.97 8.56
CA GLY A 88 -8.09 19.47 7.20
C GLY A 88 -9.42 19.38 6.45
N VAL A 89 -9.36 19.26 5.13
CA VAL A 89 -10.54 19.02 4.28
C VAL A 89 -10.92 17.55 4.36
N ILE A 90 -12.16 17.25 4.71
CA ILE A 90 -12.69 15.89 4.80
C ILE A 90 -12.72 15.26 3.40
N THR A 91 -12.30 14.00 3.29
CA THR A 91 -12.43 13.20 2.05
C THR A 91 -13.34 12.00 2.30
N PRO A 92 -14.63 12.08 1.93
CA PRO A 92 -15.56 10.97 2.05
C PRO A 92 -15.26 9.86 1.04
N VAL A 93 -15.04 8.64 1.53
CA VAL A 93 -14.79 7.45 0.71
C VAL A 93 -15.66 6.29 1.16
N SER A 94 -16.04 5.39 0.25
CA SER A 94 -16.48 4.04 0.61
C SER A 94 -15.34 3.07 0.49
N LEU A 95 -15.22 2.19 1.48
CA LEU A 95 -14.27 1.09 1.51
C LEU A 95 -15.07 -0.22 1.53
N HIS A 96 -14.97 -0.97 0.43
CA HIS A 96 -15.61 -2.27 0.24
C HIS A 96 -14.53 -3.35 0.13
N ILE A 97 -14.55 -4.33 1.02
CA ILE A 97 -13.57 -5.41 1.13
C ILE A 97 -14.31 -6.74 1.08
N ILE A 98 -13.94 -7.57 0.11
CA ILE A 98 -14.36 -8.95 -0.02
C ILE A 98 -13.18 -9.85 0.37
N LYS A 99 -13.40 -10.79 1.28
CA LYS A 99 -12.46 -11.86 1.64
C LYS A 99 -13.05 -13.21 1.21
N ASP A 100 -12.31 -13.96 0.40
CA ASP A 100 -12.69 -15.32 -0.05
C ASP A 100 -14.14 -15.39 -0.57
N GLY A 101 -14.56 -14.37 -1.33
CA GLY A 101 -15.90 -14.26 -1.92
C GLY A 101 -17.00 -13.78 -0.97
N LYS A 102 -16.69 -13.42 0.28
CA LYS A 102 -17.66 -12.88 1.26
C LYS A 102 -17.30 -11.45 1.64
N ILE A 103 -18.32 -10.64 1.91
CA ILE A 103 -18.10 -9.27 2.41
C ILE A 103 -17.41 -9.35 3.78
N PHE A 104 -16.22 -8.78 3.86
CA PHE A 104 -15.46 -8.62 5.10
C PHE A 104 -15.72 -7.26 5.74
N PHE A 105 -15.79 -6.21 4.91
CA PHE A 105 -16.07 -4.85 5.36
C PHE A 105 -16.74 -4.05 4.25
N ASP A 106 -17.77 -3.28 4.57
CA ASP A 106 -18.46 -2.40 3.61
C ASP A 106 -19.03 -1.18 4.34
N LYS A 107 -18.29 -0.07 4.33
CA LYS A 107 -18.72 1.18 5.00
C LYS A 107 -18.23 2.42 4.28
N LYS A 108 -18.97 3.50 4.50
CA LYS A 108 -18.55 4.88 4.21
C LYS A 108 -17.69 5.41 5.36
N ILE A 109 -16.63 6.12 5.04
CA ILE A 109 -15.63 6.65 5.96
C ILE A 109 -15.31 8.09 5.54
N ASN A 110 -15.34 9.01 6.51
CA ASN A 110 -14.83 10.37 6.33
C ASN A 110 -13.34 10.36 6.70
N ALA A 111 -12.47 10.22 5.69
CA ALA A 111 -11.03 10.25 5.91
C ALA A 111 -10.60 11.69 6.21
N VAL A 112 -9.90 11.89 7.32
CA VAL A 112 -9.49 13.20 7.84
C VAL A 112 -8.08 13.14 8.40
N GLY A 113 -7.46 14.32 8.53
CA GLY A 113 -6.13 14.47 9.10
C GLY A 113 -5.03 13.90 8.21
N SER A 114 -3.80 14.04 8.69
CA SER A 114 -2.62 13.42 8.09
C SER A 114 -1.70 12.89 9.18
N GLU A 115 -1.20 11.68 8.97
CA GLU A 115 -0.32 10.95 9.89
C GLU A 115 1.17 11.27 9.68
N GLY A 116 1.50 12.05 8.66
CA GLY A 116 2.87 12.42 8.34
C GLY A 116 3.16 12.38 6.84
N GLY A 117 4.44 12.32 6.52
CA GLY A 117 4.93 12.27 5.14
C GLY A 117 5.47 10.90 4.79
N ARG A 118 5.31 10.50 3.53
CA ARG A 118 5.90 9.28 2.96
C ARG A 118 6.42 9.54 1.57
N VAL A 119 7.51 8.87 1.23
CA VAL A 119 8.14 8.98 -0.08
C VAL A 119 8.13 7.61 -0.74
N PHE A 120 7.63 7.53 -1.96
CA PHE A 120 7.64 6.30 -2.74
C PHE A 120 8.00 6.58 -4.20
N ASN A 121 8.36 5.53 -4.93
CA ASN A 121 8.68 5.61 -6.36
C ASN A 121 7.50 5.10 -7.18
N TYR A 122 7.02 5.91 -8.12
CA TYR A 122 5.94 5.59 -9.05
C TYR A 122 6.34 6.03 -10.45
N GLU A 123 6.27 5.11 -11.43
CA GLU A 123 6.67 5.40 -12.83
C GLU A 123 8.05 6.10 -12.92
N GLU A 124 9.06 5.57 -12.21
CA GLU A 124 10.43 6.11 -12.13
C GLU A 124 10.57 7.50 -11.47
N ARG A 125 9.47 8.11 -11.01
CA ARG A 125 9.45 9.37 -10.26
C ARG A 125 9.42 9.10 -8.76
N ARG A 126 10.20 9.86 -8.00
CA ARG A 126 10.16 9.88 -6.54
C ARG A 126 9.12 10.92 -6.10
N ILE A 127 8.07 10.50 -5.41
CA ILE A 127 6.94 11.35 -5.03
C ILE A 127 6.91 11.52 -3.51
N ASN A 128 6.93 12.78 -3.04
CA ASN A 128 6.74 13.11 -1.64
C ASN A 128 5.26 13.32 -1.36
N THR A 129 4.70 12.57 -0.42
CA THR A 129 3.27 12.57 -0.12
C THR A 129 2.96 12.81 1.34
N ALA A 130 1.80 13.37 1.62
CA ALA A 130 1.16 13.33 2.93
C ALA A 130 0.27 12.10 3.00
N VAL A 131 0.32 11.39 4.13
CA VAL A 131 -0.44 10.17 4.37
C VAL A 131 -1.70 10.50 5.16
N ARG A 132 -2.85 10.05 4.69
CA ARG A 132 -4.14 10.14 5.39
C ARG A 132 -4.74 8.76 5.52
N GLU A 133 -4.96 8.32 6.73
CA GLU A 133 -5.60 7.03 6.97
C GLU A 133 -7.07 7.03 6.49
N ILE A 134 -7.44 5.96 5.81
CA ILE A 134 -8.85 5.56 5.65
C ILE A 134 -9.19 4.60 6.78
N LYS A 135 -8.43 3.49 6.92
CA LYS A 135 -8.62 2.52 7.99
C LYS A 135 -7.46 1.52 8.10
N THR A 136 -7.10 1.16 9.32
CA THR A 136 -6.26 0.00 9.63
C THR A 136 -7.10 -1.21 10.06
N PHE A 137 -6.70 -2.40 9.64
CA PHE A 137 -7.27 -3.68 10.06
C PHE A 137 -6.18 -4.67 10.45
N SER A 138 -6.48 -5.55 11.39
CA SER A 138 -5.81 -6.84 11.49
C SER A 138 -6.49 -7.80 10.50
N LEU A 139 -5.78 -8.18 9.44
CA LEU A 139 -6.32 -9.02 8.36
C LEU A 139 -5.79 -10.45 8.48
N PRO A 140 -6.67 -11.46 8.61
CA PRO A 140 -6.26 -12.87 8.58
C PRO A 140 -5.84 -13.32 7.18
N PRO A 141 -5.17 -14.48 7.04
CA PRO A 141 -4.83 -15.04 5.73
C PRO A 141 -6.07 -15.26 4.84
N GLY A 142 -5.90 -15.03 3.54
CA GLY A 142 -6.96 -15.21 2.54
C GLY A 142 -6.77 -14.34 1.31
N ARG A 143 -7.69 -14.48 0.36
CA ARG A 143 -7.74 -13.68 -0.87
C ARG A 143 -8.69 -12.51 -0.69
N TYR A 144 -8.21 -11.34 -1.04
CA TYR A 144 -8.93 -10.09 -0.85
C TYR A 144 -9.15 -9.37 -2.18
N SER A 145 -10.32 -8.76 -2.29
CA SER A 145 -10.66 -7.80 -3.33
C SER A 145 -11.20 -6.54 -2.65
N VAL A 146 -10.54 -5.42 -2.87
CA VAL A 146 -10.86 -4.14 -2.24
C VAL A 146 -11.24 -3.14 -3.31
N VAL A 147 -12.32 -2.40 -3.06
CA VAL A 147 -12.72 -1.23 -3.83
C VAL A 147 -12.78 -0.03 -2.91
N VAL A 148 -12.04 1.02 -3.27
CA VAL A 148 -12.13 2.34 -2.65
C VAL A 148 -12.82 3.26 -3.64
N THR A 149 -13.83 4.00 -3.22
CA THR A 149 -14.56 4.94 -4.08
C THR A 149 -14.74 6.29 -3.40
N THR A 150 -14.45 7.37 -4.10
CA THR A 150 -14.74 8.73 -3.64
C THR A 150 -16.25 8.98 -3.67
N LEU A 151 -16.80 9.59 -2.63
CA LEU A 151 -18.25 9.76 -2.51
C LEU A 151 -18.74 11.17 -2.87
N GLU A 152 -17.87 12.17 -2.77
CA GLU A 152 -18.22 13.57 -2.98
C GLU A 152 -17.14 14.28 -3.81
N ASP A 153 -17.52 15.36 -4.49
CA ASP A 153 -16.56 16.24 -5.15
C ASP A 153 -15.82 17.04 -4.08
N VAL A 154 -14.49 17.00 -4.12
CA VAL A 154 -13.62 17.72 -3.17
C VAL A 154 -12.66 18.62 -3.96
N PRO A 155 -13.16 19.73 -4.55
CA PRO A 155 -12.40 20.56 -5.49
C PRO A 155 -11.14 21.19 -4.88
N ALA A 156 -11.01 21.21 -3.55
CA ALA A 156 -9.79 21.62 -2.86
C ALA A 156 -8.56 20.78 -3.27
N PHE A 157 -8.76 19.53 -3.72
CA PHE A 157 -7.71 18.63 -4.19
C PHE A 157 -7.46 18.71 -5.71
N ASN A 158 -8.11 19.64 -6.43
CA ASN A 158 -7.88 19.83 -7.86
C ASN A 158 -6.38 20.05 -8.17
N GLY A 159 -5.84 19.25 -9.08
CA GLY A 159 -4.44 19.32 -9.49
C GLY A 159 -3.44 18.73 -8.49
N ILE A 160 -3.91 18.05 -7.44
CA ILE A 160 -3.04 17.32 -6.50
C ILE A 160 -3.00 15.85 -6.92
N GLU A 161 -1.83 15.36 -7.32
CA GLU A 161 -1.61 13.95 -7.63
C GLU A 161 -1.89 13.11 -6.37
N SER A 162 -2.78 12.12 -6.48
CA SER A 162 -3.29 11.37 -5.33
C SER A 162 -3.36 9.87 -5.61
N PHE A 163 -3.19 9.06 -4.55
CA PHE A 163 -3.16 7.60 -4.64
C PHE A 163 -3.94 6.96 -3.50
N VAL A 164 -4.53 5.80 -3.78
CA VAL A 164 -4.90 4.83 -2.74
C VAL A 164 -3.70 3.91 -2.53
N GLU A 165 -3.28 3.75 -1.29
CA GLU A 165 -2.26 2.79 -0.90
C GLU A 165 -2.84 1.73 0.04
N PHE A 166 -2.43 0.49 -0.19
CA PHE A 166 -2.59 -0.64 0.73
C PHE A 166 -1.20 -1.13 1.14
N ASN A 167 -0.90 -1.06 2.44
CA ASN A 167 0.40 -1.47 2.96
C ASN A 167 0.29 -2.33 4.22
N HIS A 168 1.37 -3.05 4.52
CA HIS A 168 1.58 -3.62 5.85
C HIS A 168 1.96 -2.50 6.83
N TYR A 169 1.22 -2.38 7.93
CA TYR A 169 1.38 -1.35 8.94
C TYR A 169 1.86 -1.97 10.25
N ASP A 170 3.12 -1.76 10.58
CA ASP A 170 3.70 -2.13 11.87
C ASP A 170 4.10 -0.85 12.60
N PRO A 171 3.25 -0.32 13.52
CA PRO A 171 3.61 0.87 14.26
C PRO A 171 4.82 0.53 15.13
N LYS A 172 5.98 1.09 14.77
CA LYS A 172 7.16 1.02 15.64
C LYS A 172 6.82 1.79 16.92
N ILE A 173 6.66 1.05 18.02
CA ILE A 173 6.55 1.57 19.39
C ILE A 173 7.84 2.33 19.73
#